data_AF-A0A2R6E8S3-F1
#
_entry.id   AF-A0A2R6E8S3-F1
#
_cell.length_a   1.000
_cell.length_b   1.000
_cell.length_c   1.000
_cell.angle_alpha   90.00
_cell.angle_beta   90.00
_cell.angle_gamma   90.00
#
_symmetry.space_group_name_H-M   'P 1'
#
loop_
_entity.id
_entity.type
_entity.pdbx_description
1 polymer ?
#
loop_
_entity_poly.entity_id
_entity_poly.type
_entity_poly.pdbx_seq_one_letter_code
_entity_poly.pdbx_strand_id
1 'polypeptide(L)'
;MTCVRQYSSVAPIFRSDGIHGRHLGDGPVVLAFFPGAFTPPCTNEMVALQEYIGRFEDAGATVFGISADSAFSLEAFAEEHGLEFDLVSDMGGEAISAYDLELDLPDLGLHGIANRAVFVVDEAGTVTYAWVADDPTNEPDYTGRQRP
;
A
#
# COMPACT_ATOMS: atom_id res chain seq x y z
N MET A 1 8.09 14.71 20.22
CA MET A 1 9.22 14.05 19.52
C MET A 1 8.68 12.73 19.00
N THR A 2 8.06 12.76 17.82
CA THR A 2 7.54 11.54 17.20
C THR A 2 8.73 10.76 16.69
N CYS A 3 8.95 9.57 17.24
CA CYS A 3 9.97 8.64 16.77
C CYS A 3 9.59 8.26 15.33
N VAL A 4 10.22 8.89 14.34
CA VAL A 4 10.23 8.34 12.98
C VAL A 4 10.98 7.03 13.12
N ARG A 5 10.26 5.90 13.17
CA ARG A 5 10.87 4.58 13.03
C ARG A 5 11.73 4.66 11.78
N GLN A 6 13.02 4.46 11.95
CA GLN A 6 13.97 4.53 10.85
C GLN A 6 13.77 3.25 10.04
N TYR A 7 12.85 3.28 9.07
CA TYR A 7 12.66 2.24 8.05
C TYR A 7 13.92 2.25 7.18
N SER A 8 15.00 1.71 7.73
CA SER A 8 16.34 1.83 7.18
C SER A 8 16.41 0.88 5.98
N SER A 9 16.24 1.46 4.80
CA SER A 9 16.16 0.82 3.48
C SER A 9 14.75 0.42 3.06
N VAL A 10 13.94 1.44 2.80
CA VAL A 10 12.64 1.48 2.10
C VAL A 10 12.72 0.93 0.65
N ALA A 11 13.93 0.56 0.20
CA ALA A 11 14.32 0.36 -1.20
C ALA A 11 14.34 -1.07 -1.79
N PRO A 12 14.09 -2.20 -1.07
CA PRO A 12 14.21 -3.53 -1.69
C PRO A 12 13.12 -3.77 -2.75
N ILE A 13 11.91 -3.23 -2.57
CA ILE A 13 10.84 -3.22 -3.59
C ILE A 13 11.24 -2.54 -4.91
N PHE A 14 12.26 -1.66 -4.88
CA PHE A 14 12.66 -0.84 -6.02
C PHE A 14 13.99 -1.25 -6.66
N ARG A 15 14.67 -2.30 -6.15
CA ARG A 15 16.07 -2.59 -6.54
C ARG A 15 16.31 -3.89 -7.31
N SER A 16 15.38 -4.82 -7.40
CA SER A 16 15.64 -6.04 -8.17
C SER A 16 14.36 -6.80 -8.54
N ASP A 17 14.04 -6.76 -9.84
CA ASP A 17 13.44 -7.86 -10.60
C ASP A 17 12.02 -8.36 -10.25
N GLY A 18 11.07 -7.46 -9.94
CA GLY A 18 9.65 -7.83 -9.78
C GLY A 18 8.62 -6.94 -10.50
N ILE A 19 8.96 -5.69 -10.78
CA ILE A 19 8.11 -4.73 -11.49
C ILE A 19 8.62 -4.59 -12.91
N HIS A 20 7.94 -5.22 -13.87
CA HIS A 20 8.23 -5.06 -15.29
C HIS A 20 8.08 -3.58 -15.68
N GLY A 21 9.19 -2.84 -15.63
CA GLY A 21 9.50 -1.74 -16.54
C GLY A 21 8.67 -0.46 -16.44
N ARG A 22 8.02 -0.13 -15.31
CA ARG A 22 7.37 1.18 -15.13
C ARG A 22 8.20 2.05 -14.19
N HIS A 23 8.73 3.12 -14.76
CA HIS A 23 9.47 4.18 -14.07
C HIS A 23 8.69 4.62 -12.83
N LEU A 24 9.28 4.51 -11.64
CA LEU A 24 8.79 5.23 -10.46
C LEU A 24 8.87 6.70 -10.87
N GLY A 25 7.73 7.38 -10.97
CA GLY A 25 7.65 8.71 -11.59
C GLY A 25 8.63 9.72 -10.98
N ASP A 26 8.72 10.90 -11.60
CA ASP A 26 9.61 12.00 -11.15
C ASP A 26 9.15 12.66 -9.83
N GLY A 27 8.31 12.00 -9.02
CA GLY A 27 7.66 12.57 -7.84
C GLY A 27 7.44 11.56 -6.71
N PRO A 28 6.84 11.99 -5.59
CA PRO A 28 6.68 11.15 -4.41
C PRO A 28 5.83 9.90 -4.70
N VAL A 29 6.09 8.83 -3.96
CA VAL A 29 5.37 7.56 -4.10
C VAL A 29 4.50 7.31 -2.88
N VAL A 30 3.24 6.97 -3.10
CA VAL A 30 2.31 6.52 -2.07
C VAL A 30 2.19 5.00 -2.13
N LEU A 31 2.45 4.33 -1.01
CA LEU A 31 2.32 2.89 -0.86
C LEU A 31 1.14 2.60 0.05
N ALA A 32 0.09 1.98 -0.50
CA ALA A 32 -1.11 1.58 0.22
C ALA A 32 -1.14 0.07 0.39
N PHE A 33 -0.75 -0.42 1.57
CA PHE A 33 -0.79 -1.83 1.93
C PHE A 33 -2.19 -2.23 2.39
N PHE A 34 -2.70 -3.36 1.89
CA PHE A 34 -4.01 -3.88 2.28
C PHE A 34 -4.00 -5.41 2.53
N PRO A 35 -4.80 -5.91 3.48
CA PRO A 35 -4.81 -7.33 3.88
C PRO A 35 -5.13 -8.34 2.78
N GLY A 36 -5.98 -7.99 1.81
CA GLY A 36 -6.25 -8.85 0.67
C GLY A 36 -7.41 -8.39 -0.21
N ALA A 37 -7.30 -8.67 -1.51
CA ALA A 37 -8.30 -8.38 -2.53
C ALA A 37 -9.60 -9.16 -2.26
N PHE A 38 -10.72 -8.61 -2.72
CA PHE A 38 -12.07 -9.22 -2.57
C PHE A 38 -12.52 -9.51 -1.14
N THR A 39 -11.84 -8.96 -0.13
CA THR A 39 -12.27 -9.07 1.27
C THR A 39 -13.13 -7.85 1.65
N PRO A 40 -14.30 -8.02 2.31
CA PRO A 40 -15.29 -6.96 2.47
C PRO A 40 -14.94 -5.66 3.25
N PRO A 41 -13.80 -5.50 3.96
CA PRO A 41 -13.32 -4.16 4.28
C PRO A 41 -12.38 -3.60 3.19
N CYS A 42 -11.55 -4.43 2.56
CA CYS A 42 -10.52 -3.99 1.63
C CYS A 42 -11.06 -3.52 0.28
N THR A 43 -12.18 -4.10 -0.20
CA THR A 43 -12.83 -3.62 -1.43
C THR A 43 -13.30 -2.18 -1.30
N ASN A 44 -13.91 -1.80 -0.17
CA ASN A 44 -14.41 -0.45 0.04
C ASN A 44 -13.27 0.57 0.11
N GLU A 45 -12.16 0.20 0.75
CA GLU A 45 -11.01 1.07 0.87
C GLU A 45 -10.30 1.34 -0.46
N MET A 46 -10.09 0.31 -1.29
CA MET A 46 -9.41 0.51 -2.57
C MET A 46 -10.27 1.32 -3.55
N VAL A 47 -11.60 1.16 -3.49
CA VAL A 47 -12.54 2.02 -4.20
C VAL A 47 -12.53 3.45 -3.64
N ALA A 48 -12.48 3.63 -2.32
CA ALA A 48 -12.36 4.96 -1.72
C ALA A 48 -11.02 5.63 -2.09
N LEU A 49 -9.91 4.89 -2.10
CA LEU A 49 -8.60 5.39 -2.53
C LEU A 49 -8.64 5.83 -4.00
N GLN A 50 -9.33 5.08 -4.86
CA GLN A 50 -9.59 5.48 -6.26
C GLN A 50 -10.33 6.81 -6.34
N GLU A 51 -11.28 7.12 -5.45
CA GLU A 51 -11.96 8.44 -5.44
C GLU A 51 -11.01 9.61 -5.13
N TYR A 52 -9.92 9.35 -4.40
CA TYR A 52 -8.93 10.36 -4.03
C TYR A 52 -7.66 10.33 -4.89
N ILE A 53 -7.54 9.39 -5.84
CA ILE A 53 -6.33 9.20 -6.65
C ILE A 53 -5.91 10.47 -7.38
N GLY A 54 -6.87 11.19 -7.97
CA GLY A 54 -6.59 12.42 -8.71
C GLY A 54 -5.92 13.51 -7.85
N ARG A 55 -6.12 13.52 -6.53
CA ARG A 55 -5.42 14.47 -5.65
C ARG A 55 -3.94 14.13 -5.48
N PHE A 56 -3.60 12.84 -5.49
CA PHE A 56 -2.22 12.37 -5.46
C PHE A 56 -1.54 12.66 -6.80
N GLU A 57 -2.23 12.38 -7.90
CA GLU A 57 -1.73 12.68 -9.26
C GLU A 57 -1.52 14.19 -9.49
N ASP A 58 -2.45 15.04 -9.04
CA ASP A 58 -2.33 16.50 -9.07
C ASP A 58 -1.12 17.01 -8.25
N ALA A 59 -0.75 16.27 -7.20
CA ALA A 59 0.44 16.54 -6.38
C ALA A 59 1.73 15.93 -6.96
N GLY A 60 1.66 15.31 -8.14
CA GLY A 60 2.78 14.64 -8.80
C GLY A 60 3.14 13.30 -8.16
N ALA A 61 2.27 12.74 -7.32
CA ALA A 61 2.52 11.49 -6.63
C ALA A 61 2.05 10.27 -7.45
N THR A 62 2.83 9.19 -7.40
CA THR A 62 2.43 7.89 -7.97
C THR A 62 1.91 7.00 -6.84
N VAL A 63 0.78 6.31 -7.04
CA VAL A 63 0.18 5.44 -6.01
C VAL A 63 0.30 3.97 -6.41
N PHE A 64 0.71 3.13 -5.44
CA PHE A 64 0.73 1.68 -5.56
C PHE A 64 -0.09 1.03 -4.44
N GLY A 65 -1.00 0.13 -4.81
CA GLY A 65 -1.63 -0.79 -3.86
C GLY A 65 -0.79 -2.05 -3.70
N ILE A 66 -0.53 -2.52 -2.48
CA ILE A 66 0.34 -3.67 -2.21
C ILE A 66 -0.37 -4.68 -1.31
N SER A 67 -0.33 -5.97 -1.68
CA SER A 67 -0.83 -7.07 -0.84
C SER A 67 -0.09 -8.37 -1.14
N ALA A 68 -0.33 -9.39 -0.32
CA ALA A 68 0.20 -10.75 -0.53
C ALA A 68 -0.56 -11.55 -1.61
N ASP A 69 -1.51 -10.93 -2.33
CA ASP A 69 -2.26 -11.59 -3.40
C ASP A 69 -1.40 -11.81 -4.66
N SER A 70 -1.81 -12.79 -5.47
CA SER A 70 -1.15 -13.04 -6.76
C SER A 70 -1.40 -11.90 -7.75
N ALA A 71 -0.46 -11.67 -8.67
CA ALA A 71 -0.63 -10.69 -9.74
C ALA A 71 -1.93 -10.91 -10.55
N PHE A 72 -2.31 -12.16 -10.80
CA PHE A 72 -3.57 -12.50 -11.48
C PHE A 72 -4.81 -12.10 -10.68
N SER A 73 -4.77 -12.29 -9.35
CA SER A 73 -5.85 -11.88 -8.45
C SER A 73 -5.99 -10.35 -8.42
N LEU A 74 -4.86 -9.65 -8.41
CA LEU A 74 -4.83 -8.19 -8.40
C LEU A 74 -5.30 -7.59 -9.73
N GLU A 75 -4.91 -8.17 -10.86
CA GLU A 75 -5.39 -7.75 -12.18
C GLU A 75 -6.92 -7.89 -12.27
N ALA A 76 -7.46 -9.05 -11.87
CA ALA A 76 -8.90 -9.27 -11.82
C ALA A 76 -9.62 -8.28 -10.87
N PHE A 77 -9.01 -7.97 -9.73
CA PHE A 77 -9.56 -7.01 -8.76
C PHE A 77 -9.58 -5.58 -9.31
N ALA A 78 -8.50 -5.16 -9.97
CA ALA A 78 -8.44 -3.86 -10.62
C ALA A 78 -9.48 -3.73 -11.73
N GLU A 79 -9.64 -4.77 -12.56
CA GLU A 79 -10.65 -4.80 -13.62
C GLU A 79 -12.08 -4.77 -13.08
N GLU A 80 -12.37 -5.56 -12.04
CA GLU A 80 -13.72 -5.64 -11.45
C GLU A 80 -14.15 -4.31 -10.80
N HIS A 81 -13.22 -3.59 -10.19
CA HIS A 81 -13.51 -2.35 -9.46
C HIS A 81 -13.13 -1.07 -10.22
N GLY A 82 -12.57 -1.18 -11.42
CA GLY A 82 -12.17 -0.03 -12.24
C GLY A 82 -11.05 0.80 -11.61
N LEU A 83 -10.08 0.15 -10.97
CA LEU A 83 -8.94 0.82 -10.35
C LEU A 83 -7.93 1.25 -11.43
N GLU A 84 -7.51 2.51 -11.38
CA GLU A 84 -6.61 3.10 -12.39
C GLU A 84 -5.15 3.19 -11.91
N PHE A 85 -4.92 3.00 -10.60
CA PHE A 85 -3.59 2.93 -10.02
C PHE A 85 -3.02 1.51 -10.06
N ASP A 86 -1.69 1.40 -10.00
CA ASP A 86 -0.99 0.13 -10.13
C ASP A 86 -1.13 -0.71 -8.84
N LEU A 87 -1.45 -1.99 -9.00
CA LEU A 87 -1.44 -2.98 -7.90
C LEU A 87 -0.20 -3.87 -8.01
N VAL A 88 0.48 -4.08 -6.89
CA VAL A 88 1.72 -4.84 -6.79
C VAL A 88 1.50 -6.06 -5.91
N SER A 89 1.83 -7.22 -6.47
CA SER A 89 1.81 -8.51 -5.78
C SER A 89 3.09 -8.69 -4.97
N ASP A 90 2.96 -8.75 -3.65
CA ASP A 90 4.00 -9.12 -2.69
C ASP A 90 3.75 -10.52 -2.12
N MET A 91 3.45 -11.51 -2.97
CA MET A 91 3.27 -12.91 -2.52
C MET A 91 4.48 -13.47 -1.74
N GLY A 92 5.67 -12.91 -1.95
CA GLY A 92 6.88 -13.27 -1.21
C GLY A 92 6.95 -12.67 0.19
N GLY A 93 6.12 -11.66 0.50
CA GLY A 93 6.10 -10.94 1.78
C GLY A 93 7.32 -10.06 2.03
N GLU A 94 8.17 -9.84 1.03
CA GLU A 94 9.43 -9.10 1.19
C GLU A 94 9.15 -7.62 1.52
N ALA A 95 8.16 -7.03 0.84
CA ALA A 95 7.74 -5.66 1.10
C ALA A 95 7.03 -5.56 2.45
N ILE A 96 6.07 -6.44 2.72
CA ILE A 96 5.30 -6.46 3.97
C ILE A 96 6.24 -6.57 5.17
N SER A 97 7.22 -7.48 5.11
CA SER A 97 8.21 -7.67 6.17
C SER A 97 9.13 -6.45 6.33
N ALA A 98 9.57 -5.83 5.22
CA ALA A 98 10.44 -4.65 5.26
C ALA A 98 9.79 -3.42 5.93
N TYR A 99 8.46 -3.35 5.96
CA TYR A 99 7.70 -2.28 6.61
C TYR A 99 7.14 -2.67 7.99
N ASP A 100 7.51 -3.83 8.53
CA ASP A 100 6.98 -4.39 9.78
C ASP A 100 5.44 -4.55 9.77
N LEU A 101 4.86 -4.96 8.64
CA LEU A 101 3.40 -5.04 8.43
C LEU A 101 2.85 -6.46 8.47
N GLU A 102 3.61 -7.46 8.88
CA GLU A 102 3.12 -8.84 8.92
C GLU A 102 1.90 -8.99 9.84
N LEU A 103 0.84 -9.58 9.29
CA LEU A 103 -0.42 -9.84 9.98
C LEU A 103 -0.86 -11.29 9.74
N ASP A 104 -1.28 -11.95 10.81
CA ASP A 104 -1.93 -13.25 10.75
C ASP A 104 -3.40 -13.12 11.18
N LEU A 105 -4.31 -13.61 10.34
CA LEU A 105 -5.75 -13.72 10.63
C LEU A 105 -6.14 -15.21 10.63
N PRO A 106 -5.82 -15.96 11.71
CA PRO A 106 -6.01 -17.41 11.75
C PRO A 106 -7.48 -17.83 11.62
N ASP A 107 -8.42 -17.00 12.09
CA ASP A 107 -9.86 -17.26 11.96
C ASP A 107 -10.33 -17.27 10.50
N LEU A 108 -9.58 -16.61 9.61
CA LEU A 108 -9.81 -16.59 8.16
C LEU A 108 -8.84 -17.50 7.39
N GLY A 109 -7.92 -18.16 8.08
CA GLY A 109 -6.88 -19.00 7.47
C GLY A 109 -5.83 -18.22 6.68
N LEU A 110 -5.68 -16.92 6.95
CA LEU A 110 -4.73 -16.04 6.27
C LEU A 110 -3.50 -15.82 7.16
N HIS A 111 -2.32 -15.99 6.57
CA HIS A 111 -1.05 -15.88 7.27
C HIS A 111 -0.04 -15.07 6.46
N GLY A 112 0.77 -14.26 7.13
CA GLY A 112 1.78 -13.43 6.47
C GLY A 112 1.21 -12.41 5.49
N ILE A 113 -0.02 -11.95 5.72
CA ILE A 113 -0.65 -10.90 4.90
C ILE A 113 -0.22 -9.52 5.40
N ALA A 114 -0.51 -8.48 4.61
CA ALA A 114 -0.21 -7.12 5.01
C ALA A 114 -1.23 -6.62 6.06
N ASN A 115 -0.75 -6.04 7.15
CA ASN A 115 -1.54 -5.10 7.90
C ASN A 115 -1.80 -3.86 7.04
N ARG A 116 -2.95 -3.22 7.26
CA ARG A 116 -3.32 -2.05 6.50
C ARG A 116 -2.46 -0.85 6.88
N ALA A 117 -1.88 -0.21 5.88
CA ALA A 117 -1.00 0.93 6.10
C ALA A 117 -0.88 1.82 4.86
N VAL A 118 -0.53 3.09 5.08
CA VAL A 118 -0.22 4.06 4.03
C VAL A 118 1.11 4.73 4.34
N PHE A 119 2.02 4.71 3.37
CA PHE A 119 3.31 5.41 3.44
C PHE A 119 3.45 6.38 2.28
N VAL A 120 4.08 7.52 2.52
CA VAL A 120 4.54 8.43 1.46
C VAL A 120 6.06 8.44 1.48
N VAL A 121 6.66 8.12 0.34
CA VAL A 121 8.09 8.04 0.12
C VAL A 121 8.49 9.19 -0.81
N ASP A 122 9.44 10.02 -0.41
CA ASP A 122 9.96 11.08 -1.28
C ASP A 122 10.92 10.54 -2.36
N GLU A 123 11.34 11.41 -3.28
CA GLU A 123 12.27 11.08 -4.37
C GLU A 123 13.64 10.57 -3.87
N ALA A 124 14.02 10.88 -2.63
CA ALA A 124 15.23 10.38 -2.00
C ALA A 124 15.06 8.97 -1.40
N GLY A 125 13.85 8.39 -1.48
CA GLY A 125 13.51 7.12 -0.88
C GLY A 125 13.25 7.20 0.62
N THR A 126 12.94 8.38 1.16
CA THR A 126 12.67 8.60 2.58
C THR A 126 11.18 8.56 2.85
N VAL A 127 10.75 7.80 3.87
CA VAL A 127 9.37 7.85 4.36
C VAL A 127 9.11 9.20 5.02
N THR A 128 8.26 10.02 4.40
CA THR A 128 7.86 11.36 4.88
C THR A 128 6.52 11.34 5.62
N TYR A 129 5.71 10.32 5.40
CA TYR A 129 4.46 10.05 6.12
C TYR A 129 4.27 8.55 6.31
N ALA A 130 3.73 8.18 7.48
CA ALA A 130 3.36 6.81 7.79
C ALA A 130 2.07 6.80 8.60
N TRP A 131 1.13 5.95 8.19
CA TRP A 131 -0.05 5.57 8.94
C TRP A 131 -0.18 4.06 8.91
N VAL A 132 -0.37 3.43 10.06
CA VAL A 132 -0.56 1.98 10.19
C VAL A 132 -1.79 1.77 11.04
N ALA A 133 -2.66 0.87 10.61
CA ALA A 133 -3.88 0.58 11.31
C ALA A 133 -3.59 -0.22 12.61
N ASP A 134 -4.13 0.23 13.74
CA ASP A 134 -4.09 -0.53 15.01
C ASP A 134 -4.93 -1.81 14.95
N ASP A 135 -5.95 -1.82 14.07
CA ASP A 135 -6.81 -2.95 13.73
C ASP A 135 -6.93 -3.00 12.20
N PRO A 136 -6.74 -4.15 11.54
CA PRO A 136 -6.76 -4.27 10.07
C PRO A 136 -8.11 -3.91 9.42
N THR A 137 -9.16 -3.78 10.22
CA THR A 137 -10.48 -3.29 9.78
C THR A 137 -10.61 -1.77 9.84
N ASN A 138 -9.69 -1.06 10.50
CA ASN A 138 -9.67 0.41 10.50
C ASN A 138 -9.16 0.92 9.16
N GLU A 139 -9.72 2.01 8.63
CA GLU A 139 -9.30 2.65 7.38
C GLU A 139 -8.56 3.98 7.65
N PRO A 140 -7.62 4.40 6.79
CA PRO A 140 -7.01 5.73 6.89
C PRO A 140 -8.03 6.85 6.66
N ASP A 141 -7.84 8.00 7.33
CA ASP A 141 -8.61 9.21 6.99
C ASP A 141 -8.02 9.91 5.76
N TYR A 142 -8.54 9.56 4.57
CA TYR A 142 -8.18 10.20 3.30
C TYR A 142 -8.68 11.65 3.15
N THR A 143 -9.48 12.17 4.10
CA THR A 143 -9.99 13.55 4.07
C THR A 143 -8.95 14.58 4.55
N GLY A 144 -7.81 14.13 5.08
CA GLY A 144 -6.74 14.99 5.56
C GLY A 144 -6.99 15.62 6.94
N ARG A 145 -8.02 15.18 7.66
CA ARG A 145 -8.21 15.57 9.07
C ARG A 145 -7.38 14.66 9.97
N GLN A 146 -6.18 15.11 10.34
CA GLN A 146 -5.47 14.46 11.44
C GLN A 146 -6.35 14.52 12.70
N ARG A 147 -6.67 13.36 13.28
CA ARG A 147 -7.19 13.32 14.65
C ARG A 147 -6.11 13.89 15.58
N PRO A 148 -6.50 14.74 16.56
CA PRO A 148 -5.56 15.41 17.45
C PRO A 148 -4.81 14.45 18.37
#